data_AF-A0A6V8QMW8-F1
#
_entry.id   AF-A0A6V8QMW8-F1
#
_cell.length_a   1.000
_cell.length_b   1.000
_cell.length_c   1.000
_cell.angle_alpha   90.00
_cell.angle_beta   90.00
_cell.angle_gamma   90.00
#
_symmetry.space_group_name_H-M   'P 1'
#
loop_
_entity.id
_entity.type
_entity.pdbx_description
1 polymer ?
#
loop_
_entity_poly.entity_id
_entity_poly.type
_entity_poly.pdbx_seq_one_letter_code
_entity_poly.pdbx_strand_id
1 'polypeptide(L)'
;MWAPLMPLTQPRTVTESFGNIIRGIEVDGNTIPASTELEDIVNKLHKQNASSGVLSGQVGVWAMVTPNRNTSGALEEWFEEAPEPITALPDVEDIRETVKATAQHLKLLHSHGGRLYKILSGGGGWGAKKGLLSLDPQRAHFSLSEEEEMHNFIQSMNGGGFTPEGSQIQFFMSAPVLPENTTEPFTPGVVFGVAGEVAVPKEAEPVDGFVGQHFGALSNSAIYLSGKGLLGGKETKLSVPHSRVYGREPEVKMGAFESFAYGLADAGTIVLAGLKH
;
A
#
# COMPACT_ATOMS: atom_id res chain seq x y z
N MET A 1 -9.33 -1.16 3.46
CA MET A 1 -7.97 -1.72 3.34
C MET A 1 -7.27 -1.56 4.68
N TRP A 2 -6.43 -2.52 5.06
CA TRP A 2 -5.52 -2.46 6.19
C TRP A 2 -4.12 -2.91 5.71
N ALA A 3 -3.08 -2.15 6.02
CA ALA A 3 -1.71 -2.45 5.63
C ALA A 3 -0.76 -2.08 6.79
N PRO A 4 0.07 -3.02 7.29
CA PRO A 4 0.93 -2.76 8.42
C PRO A 4 2.23 -2.09 8.00
N LEU A 5 2.12 -0.78 7.81
CA LEU A 5 3.22 0.07 7.39
C LEU A 5 3.58 1.07 8.49
N MET A 6 4.84 1.50 8.49
CA MET A 6 5.35 2.59 9.33
C MET A 6 5.91 3.70 8.44
N PRO A 7 5.65 4.98 8.77
CA PRO A 7 6.07 6.12 7.95
C PRO A 7 7.59 6.30 8.01
N LEU A 8 8.23 6.40 6.84
CA LEU A 8 9.66 6.70 6.72
C LEU A 8 9.91 8.18 6.43
N THR A 9 9.01 8.86 5.73
CA THR A 9 9.19 10.26 5.36
C THR A 9 7.90 11.04 5.62
N GLN A 10 8.01 12.37 5.62
CA GLN A 10 6.84 13.24 5.51
C GLN A 10 6.27 13.15 4.08
N PRO A 11 4.99 13.51 3.84
CA PRO A 11 4.45 13.69 2.50
C PRO A 11 5.19 14.81 1.73
N ARG A 12 5.67 14.50 0.53
CA ARG A 12 6.40 15.44 -0.35
C ARG A 12 5.70 15.63 -1.68
N THR A 13 5.82 16.81 -2.26
CA THR A 13 5.38 17.07 -3.63
C THR A 13 6.34 16.44 -4.62
N VAL A 14 5.85 15.67 -5.58
CA VAL A 14 6.63 15.19 -6.71
C VAL A 14 6.85 16.34 -7.69
N THR A 15 8.11 16.71 -7.94
CA THR A 15 8.46 17.81 -8.84
C THR A 15 8.94 17.31 -10.20
N GLU A 16 9.53 16.11 -10.25
CA GLU A 16 10.01 15.51 -11.51
C GLU A 16 9.75 14.01 -11.52
N SER A 17 9.06 13.54 -12.56
CA SER A 17 8.76 12.11 -12.74
C SER A 17 8.72 11.70 -14.21
N PHE A 18 8.90 10.41 -14.46
CA PHE A 18 8.75 9.84 -15.80
C PHE A 18 8.25 8.40 -15.70
N GLY A 19 7.01 8.15 -16.14
CA GLY A 19 6.39 6.83 -16.05
C GLY A 19 6.24 6.37 -14.60
N ASN A 20 6.98 5.33 -14.23
CA ASN A 20 7.06 4.77 -12.87
C ASN A 20 8.30 5.24 -12.09
N ILE A 21 9.10 6.15 -12.66
CA ILE A 21 10.34 6.65 -12.05
C ILE A 21 10.08 8.04 -11.47
N ILE A 22 10.43 8.22 -10.20
CA ILE A 22 10.43 9.52 -9.53
C ILE A 22 11.87 10.00 -9.45
N ARG A 23 12.11 11.26 -9.86
CA ARG A 23 13.45 11.86 -9.86
C ARG A 23 13.58 12.93 -8.79
N GLY A 24 12.58 13.79 -8.68
CA GLY A 24 12.61 14.99 -7.86
C GLY A 24 11.42 15.06 -6.92
N ILE A 25 11.69 15.46 -5.68
CA ILE A 25 10.67 15.81 -4.70
C ILE A 25 10.99 17.20 -4.14
N GLU A 26 9.96 17.92 -3.70
CA GLU A 26 10.10 19.21 -3.05
C GLU A 26 10.32 19.04 -1.55
N VAL A 27 11.42 19.60 -1.06
CA VAL A 27 11.75 19.71 0.37
C VAL A 27 12.19 21.15 0.63
N ASP A 28 11.52 21.81 1.59
CA ASP A 28 11.79 23.20 1.98
C ASP A 28 11.87 24.17 0.78
N GLY A 29 10.96 24.00 -0.19
CA GLY A 29 10.88 24.80 -1.42
C GLY A 29 11.94 24.49 -2.48
N ASN A 30 12.80 23.49 -2.26
CA ASN A 30 13.83 23.08 -3.21
C ASN A 30 13.53 21.69 -3.79
N THR A 31 13.80 21.50 -5.08
CA THR A 31 13.79 20.16 -5.68
C THR A 31 15.07 19.42 -5.32
N ILE A 32 14.92 18.27 -4.67
CA ILE A 32 16.02 17.36 -4.35
C ILE A 32 15.78 15.97 -4.95
N PRO A 33 16.81 15.12 -5.11
CA PRO A 33 16.62 13.78 -5.61
C PRO A 33 15.73 12.94 -4.69
N ALA A 34 14.75 12.26 -5.26
CA ALA A 34 13.67 11.57 -4.53
C ALA A 34 14.16 10.51 -3.55
N SER A 35 15.29 9.84 -3.83
CA SER A 35 15.83 8.82 -2.94
C SER A 35 16.57 9.39 -1.72
N THR A 36 16.90 10.68 -1.68
CA THR A 36 17.83 11.25 -0.67
C THR A 36 17.33 11.08 0.76
N GLU A 37 16.13 11.58 1.07
CA GLU A 37 15.52 11.47 2.41
C GLU A 37 15.31 10.00 2.81
N LEU A 38 14.86 9.18 1.85
CA LEU A 38 14.60 7.76 2.06
C LEU A 38 15.90 6.98 2.37
N GLU A 39 16.95 7.19 1.59
CA GLU A 39 18.25 6.55 1.77
C GLU A 39 18.85 6.89 3.14
N ASP A 40 18.77 8.15 3.55
CA ASP A 40 19.28 8.60 4.85
C ASP A 40 18.59 7.87 6.02
N ILE A 41 17.27 7.75 5.96
CA ILE A 41 16.47 7.13 7.02
C ILE A 41 16.66 5.61 7.03
N VAL A 42 16.59 4.95 5.88
CA VAL A 42 16.84 3.51 5.76
C VAL A 42 18.24 3.15 6.24
N ASN A 43 19.26 3.94 5.90
CA ASN A 43 20.62 3.74 6.38
C ASN A 43 20.75 3.91 7.90
N LYS A 44 20.04 4.87 8.50
CA LYS A 44 19.99 5.03 9.97
C LYS A 44 19.35 3.82 10.63
N LEU A 45 18.21 3.35 10.13
CA LEU A 45 17.49 2.20 10.67
C LEU A 45 18.30 0.91 10.52
N HIS A 46 18.98 0.69 9.39
CA HIS A 46 19.88 -0.46 9.22
C HIS A 46 21.04 -0.47 10.22
N LYS A 47 21.63 0.69 10.52
CA LYS A 47 22.69 0.81 11.54
C LYS A 47 22.17 0.46 12.94
N GLN A 48 20.98 0.91 13.30
CA GLN A 48 20.33 0.57 14.57
C GLN A 48 19.95 -0.91 14.64
N ASN A 49 19.52 -1.49 13.52
CA ASN A 49 19.18 -2.89 13.44
C ASN A 49 20.37 -3.82 13.65
N ALA A 50 21.54 -3.45 13.14
CA ALA A 50 22.77 -4.21 13.36
C ALA A 50 23.09 -4.39 14.85
N SER A 51 22.59 -3.51 15.72
CA SER A 51 22.76 -3.59 17.17
C SER A 51 21.61 -4.28 17.90
N SER A 52 20.40 -4.27 17.35
CA SER A 52 19.18 -4.75 18.04
C SER A 52 18.60 -6.06 17.49
N GLY A 53 18.85 -6.38 16.21
CA GLY A 53 18.35 -7.59 15.55
C GLY A 53 16.85 -7.62 15.30
N VAL A 54 16.16 -6.48 15.41
CA VAL A 54 14.68 -6.38 15.36
C VAL A 54 14.12 -6.58 13.95
N LEU A 55 14.80 -6.08 12.90
CA LEU A 55 14.45 -6.33 11.51
C LEU A 55 15.09 -7.65 11.06
N SER A 56 14.24 -8.62 10.71
CA SER A 56 14.65 -9.82 9.99
C SER A 56 14.64 -9.57 8.48
N GLY A 57 15.80 -9.71 7.82
CA GLY A 57 15.90 -9.67 6.35
C GLY A 57 15.88 -8.27 5.73
N GLN A 58 15.56 -8.21 4.44
CA GLN A 58 15.53 -6.96 3.67
C GLN A 58 14.23 -6.19 3.94
N VAL A 59 14.34 -4.94 4.37
CA VAL A 59 13.18 -4.09 4.60
C VAL A 59 12.50 -3.76 3.28
N GLY A 60 11.24 -4.19 3.14
CA GLY A 60 10.40 -3.73 2.03
C GLY A 60 10.01 -2.26 2.22
N VAL A 61 10.04 -1.49 1.13
CA VAL A 61 9.61 -0.09 1.11
C VAL A 61 8.45 0.07 0.13
N TRP A 62 7.45 0.84 0.54
CA TRP A 62 6.28 1.21 -0.25
C TRP A 62 6.12 2.73 -0.30
N ALA A 63 5.51 3.23 -1.37
CA ALA A 63 5.13 4.62 -1.53
C ALA A 63 3.61 4.74 -1.67
N MET A 64 2.99 5.58 -0.85
CA MET A 64 1.63 6.06 -1.09
C MET A 64 1.70 7.30 -1.97
N VAL A 65 1.06 7.25 -3.11
CA VAL A 65 0.97 8.34 -4.08
C VAL A 65 -0.47 8.83 -4.12
N THR A 66 -0.69 10.12 -3.90
CA THR A 66 -2.02 10.72 -3.93
C THR A 66 -2.09 11.83 -4.99
N PRO A 67 -3.26 12.04 -5.63
CA PRO A 67 -3.44 13.09 -6.63
C PRO A 67 -3.11 14.50 -6.09
N ASN A 68 -2.91 15.43 -7.03
CA ASN A 68 -2.43 16.78 -6.73
C ASN A 68 -3.37 17.55 -5.77
N ARG A 69 -2.77 18.21 -4.77
CA ARG A 69 -3.39 19.08 -3.75
C ARG A 69 -4.44 20.04 -4.31
N ASN A 70 -4.21 20.58 -5.51
CA ASN A 70 -5.09 21.60 -6.11
C ASN A 70 -6.42 21.04 -6.65
N THR A 71 -6.61 19.72 -6.67
CA THR A 71 -7.83 19.08 -7.18
C THR A 71 -8.83 18.68 -6.09
N SER A 72 -8.47 18.73 -4.80
CA SER A 72 -9.45 18.58 -3.71
C SER A 72 -9.03 19.36 -2.47
N GLY A 73 -9.83 20.36 -2.07
CA GLY A 73 -9.58 21.18 -0.86
C GLY A 73 -9.57 20.40 0.46
N ALA A 74 -9.97 19.12 0.47
CA ALA A 74 -9.88 18.24 1.63
C ALA A 74 -8.48 17.61 1.84
N LEU A 75 -7.56 17.76 0.87
CA LEU A 75 -6.22 17.17 0.95
C LEU A 75 -5.33 17.82 2.02
N GLU A 76 -5.50 19.11 2.31
CA GLU A 76 -4.65 19.81 3.30
C GLU A 76 -4.82 19.23 4.71
N GLU A 77 -6.06 19.05 5.16
CA GLU A 77 -6.36 18.45 6.47
C GLU A 77 -5.79 17.04 6.60
N TRP A 78 -5.85 16.23 5.53
CA TRP A 78 -5.35 14.85 5.57
C TRP A 78 -3.84 14.74 5.69
N PHE A 79 -3.09 15.74 5.18
CA PHE A 79 -1.64 15.75 5.29
C PHE A 79 -1.16 16.31 6.63
N GLU A 80 -1.91 17.21 7.26
CA GLU A 80 -1.64 17.62 8.64
C GLU A 80 -1.85 16.46 9.63
N GLU A 81 -2.76 15.52 9.31
CA GLU A 81 -2.98 14.28 10.07
C GLU A 81 -2.07 13.12 9.64
N ALA A 82 -1.06 13.37 8.78
CA ALA A 82 -0.13 12.32 8.38
C ALA A 82 0.70 11.82 9.57
N PRO A 83 0.86 10.49 9.74
CA PRO A 83 1.71 9.94 10.79
C PRO A 83 3.15 10.45 10.68
N GLU A 84 3.70 10.88 11.81
CA GLU A 84 5.07 11.36 11.91
C GLU A 84 6.08 10.26 11.52
N PRO A 85 7.13 10.59 10.73
CA PRO A 85 8.16 9.64 10.35
C PRO A 85 8.87 9.05 11.56
N ILE A 86 9.12 7.75 11.52
CA ILE A 86 9.93 7.10 12.54
C ILE A 86 11.39 7.58 12.43
N THR A 87 11.96 8.00 13.55
CA THR A 87 13.38 8.43 13.62
C THR A 87 14.29 7.31 14.11
N ALA A 88 13.73 6.29 14.74
CA ALA A 88 14.40 5.10 15.24
C ALA A 88 13.47 3.89 15.20
N LEU A 89 14.03 2.68 15.32
CA LEU A 89 13.23 1.47 15.51
C LEU A 89 12.46 1.57 16.85
N PRO A 90 11.11 1.61 16.82
CA PRO A 90 10.31 1.71 18.04
C PRO A 90 10.29 0.38 18.81
N ASP A 91 9.86 0.43 20.06
CA ASP A 91 9.51 -0.79 20.78
C ASP A 91 8.21 -1.44 20.24
N VAL A 92 7.83 -2.61 20.76
CA VAL A 92 6.70 -3.38 20.22
C VAL A 92 5.35 -2.67 20.38
N GLU A 93 5.13 -1.95 21.49
CA GLU A 93 3.86 -1.26 21.72
C GLU A 93 3.80 0.03 20.90
N ASP A 94 4.92 0.75 20.77
CA ASP A 94 5.05 1.89 19.87
C ASP A 94 4.84 1.47 18.40
N ILE A 95 5.33 0.29 17.99
CA ILE A 95 5.06 -0.29 16.66
C ILE A 95 3.56 -0.50 16.47
N ARG A 96 2.85 -1.04 17.47
CA ARG A 96 1.40 -1.30 17.39
C ARG A 96 0.62 -0.02 17.12
N GLU A 97 0.88 1.01 17.90
CA GLU A 97 0.19 2.30 17.79
C GLU A 97 0.50 2.98 16.45
N THR A 98 1.79 3.02 16.08
CA THR A 98 2.26 3.58 14.81
C THR A 98 1.60 2.88 13.62
N VAL A 99 1.58 1.55 13.60
CA VAL A 99 0.95 0.75 12.53
C VAL A 99 -0.55 1.01 12.46
N LYS A 100 -1.23 1.11 13.59
CA LYS A 100 -2.68 1.36 13.63
C LYS A 100 -3.02 2.74 13.07
N ALA A 101 -2.33 3.78 13.54
CA ALA A 101 -2.50 5.15 13.04
C ALA A 101 -2.20 5.23 11.53
N THR A 102 -1.11 4.59 11.11
CA THR A 102 -0.72 4.54 9.69
C THR A 102 -1.75 3.80 8.84
N ALA A 103 -2.25 2.66 9.29
CA ALA A 103 -3.28 1.92 8.54
C ALA A 103 -4.59 2.73 8.38
N GLN A 104 -4.98 3.51 9.40
CA GLN A 104 -6.14 4.40 9.32
C GLN A 104 -5.91 5.52 8.30
N HIS A 105 -4.75 6.16 8.35
CA HIS A 105 -4.35 7.19 7.38
C HIS A 105 -4.30 6.65 5.95
N LEU A 106 -3.67 5.49 5.72
CA LEU A 106 -3.61 4.86 4.39
C LEU A 106 -4.99 4.46 3.86
N LYS A 107 -5.91 4.02 4.73
CA LYS A 107 -7.30 3.73 4.36
C LYS A 107 -8.01 4.99 3.87
N LEU A 108 -7.80 6.11 4.56
CA LEU A 108 -8.33 7.41 4.16
C LEU A 108 -7.78 7.84 2.79
N LEU A 109 -6.46 7.82 2.61
CA LEU A 109 -5.84 8.18 1.33
C LEU A 109 -6.31 7.28 0.18
N HIS A 110 -6.38 5.96 0.41
CA HIS A 110 -6.87 5.01 -0.58
C HIS A 110 -8.34 5.29 -0.97
N SER A 111 -9.19 5.68 -0.02
CA SER A 111 -10.59 6.05 -0.31
C SER A 111 -10.73 7.31 -1.16
N HIS A 112 -9.66 8.08 -1.34
CA HIS A 112 -9.63 9.31 -2.15
C HIS A 112 -8.76 9.17 -3.40
N GLY A 113 -8.51 7.94 -3.85
CA GLY A 113 -7.73 7.67 -5.06
C GLY A 113 -6.22 7.60 -4.84
N GLY A 114 -5.76 7.60 -3.58
CA GLY A 114 -4.40 7.26 -3.22
C GLY A 114 -4.04 5.83 -3.62
N ARG A 115 -2.80 5.63 -4.04
CA ARG A 115 -2.30 4.34 -4.52
C ARG A 115 -1.01 3.97 -3.85
N LEU A 116 -0.92 2.70 -3.47
CA LEU A 116 0.25 2.15 -2.82
C LEU A 116 1.09 1.36 -3.82
N TYR A 117 2.36 1.71 -3.95
CA TYR A 117 3.31 1.06 -4.85
C TYR A 117 4.49 0.51 -4.07
N LYS A 118 4.99 -0.67 -4.45
CA LYS A 118 6.25 -1.18 -3.91
C LYS A 118 7.42 -0.46 -4.58
N ILE A 119 8.43 -0.06 -3.82
CA ILE A 119 9.69 0.44 -4.39
C ILE A 119 10.53 -0.76 -4.85
N LEU A 120 10.90 -0.76 -6.12
CA LEU A 120 11.72 -1.82 -6.72
C LEU A 120 13.21 -1.52 -6.62
N SER A 121 13.59 -0.26 -6.77
CA SER A 121 14.98 0.17 -6.69
C SER A 121 15.11 1.66 -6.38
N GLY A 122 16.17 1.99 -5.64
CA GLY A 122 16.77 3.31 -5.60
C GLY A 122 17.98 3.33 -6.52
N GLY A 123 18.01 4.25 -7.47
CA GLY A 123 19.14 4.47 -8.35
C GLY A 123 20.32 4.93 -7.51
N GLY A 124 21.29 4.02 -7.32
CA GLY A 124 22.37 4.15 -6.35
C GLY A 124 23.21 5.43 -6.50
N GLY A 125 24.05 5.72 -5.51
CA GLY A 125 24.71 7.02 -5.30
C GLY A 125 25.66 7.58 -6.38
N TRP A 126 25.75 6.98 -7.58
CA TRP A 126 26.74 7.33 -8.61
C TRP A 126 26.14 7.34 -10.03
N GLY A 127 26.58 8.29 -10.87
CA GLY A 127 26.20 8.39 -12.28
C GLY A 127 24.81 8.99 -12.55
N ALA A 128 24.35 8.92 -13.80
CA ALA A 128 23.09 9.54 -14.27
C ALA A 128 21.81 8.93 -13.67
N LYS A 129 21.94 7.83 -12.91
CA LYS A 129 20.83 7.17 -12.21
C LYS A 129 20.79 7.48 -10.72
N LYS A 130 21.70 8.33 -10.23
CA LYS A 130 21.73 8.75 -8.83
C LYS A 130 20.43 9.43 -8.45
N GLY A 131 19.80 8.99 -7.36
CA GLY A 131 18.64 9.70 -6.80
C GLY A 131 17.28 9.23 -7.30
N LEU A 132 17.24 8.29 -8.26
CA LEU A 132 16.00 7.84 -8.89
C LEU A 132 15.27 6.82 -8.01
N LEU A 133 13.95 6.85 -7.96
CA LEU A 133 13.15 5.78 -7.34
C LEU A 133 12.24 5.14 -8.37
N SER A 134 12.27 3.82 -8.47
CA SER A 134 11.42 3.05 -9.37
C SER A 134 10.25 2.42 -8.61
N LEU A 135 9.03 2.79 -8.98
CA LEU A 135 7.80 2.17 -8.49
C LEU A 135 7.49 0.88 -9.25
N ASP A 136 6.88 -0.09 -8.58
CA ASP A 136 6.36 -1.29 -9.21
C ASP A 136 5.25 -0.93 -10.21
N PRO A 137 5.47 -1.13 -11.53
CA PRO A 137 4.50 -0.74 -12.54
C PRO A 137 3.30 -1.70 -12.64
N GLN A 138 3.40 -2.88 -12.02
CA GLN A 138 2.38 -3.92 -12.14
C GLN A 138 1.13 -3.54 -11.34
N ARG A 139 0.06 -3.14 -12.03
CA ARG A 139 -1.25 -2.82 -11.42
C ARG A 139 -2.30 -3.92 -11.60
N ALA A 140 -2.08 -4.82 -12.55
CA ALA A 140 -2.97 -5.92 -12.90
C ALA A 140 -2.24 -7.26 -12.77
N HIS A 141 -3.00 -8.33 -12.53
CA HIS A 141 -2.44 -9.68 -12.55
C HIS A 141 -2.13 -10.14 -13.98
N PHE A 142 -3.04 -9.85 -14.91
CA PHE A 142 -2.90 -10.20 -16.31
C PHE A 142 -1.96 -9.23 -17.02
N SER A 143 -1.19 -9.76 -17.97
CA SER A 143 -0.40 -8.93 -18.86
C SER A 143 -1.34 -7.99 -19.62
N LEU A 144 -0.94 -6.73 -19.72
CA LEU A 144 -1.62 -5.77 -20.58
C LEU A 144 -1.45 -6.22 -22.03
N SER A 145 -2.45 -5.94 -22.87
CA SER A 145 -2.27 -6.04 -24.30
C SER A 145 -1.23 -5.02 -24.79
N GLU A 146 -0.55 -5.30 -25.92
CA GLU A 146 0.43 -4.36 -26.51
C GLU A 146 -0.18 -2.97 -26.75
N GLU A 147 -1.47 -2.92 -27.08
CA GLU A 147 -2.25 -1.69 -27.28
C GLU A 147 -2.39 -0.88 -25.97
N GLU A 148 -2.67 -1.55 -24.85
CA GLU A 148 -2.78 -0.93 -23.53
C GLU A 148 -1.41 -0.49 -22.99
N GLU A 149 -0.34 -1.24 -23.27
CA GLU A 149 1.03 -0.84 -22.94
C GLU A 149 1.44 0.41 -23.71
N MET A 150 1.15 0.46 -25.02
CA MET A 150 1.39 1.63 -25.86
C MET A 150 0.58 2.85 -25.37
N HIS A 151 -0.68 2.65 -25.01
CA HIS A 151 -1.52 3.72 -24.47
C HIS A 151 -0.95 4.27 -23.15
N ASN A 152 -0.56 3.39 -22.22
CA ASN A 152 0.07 3.79 -20.96
C ASN A 152 1.40 4.53 -21.18
N PHE A 153 2.19 4.11 -22.16
CA PHE A 153 3.44 4.77 -22.53
C PHE A 153 3.20 6.18 -23.07
N ILE A 154 2.28 6.35 -24.04
CA ILE A 154 1.90 7.67 -24.57
C ILE A 154 1.35 8.56 -23.45
N GLN A 155 0.52 8.00 -22.58
CA GLN A 155 -0.04 8.74 -21.45
C GLN A 155 1.07 9.24 -20.52
N SER A 156 2.09 8.42 -20.25
CA SER A 156 3.25 8.80 -19.44
C SER A 156 4.10 9.92 -20.06
N MET A 157 4.20 9.96 -21.39
CA MET A 157 4.85 11.07 -22.11
C MET A 157 4.06 12.37 -22.01
N ASN A 158 2.74 12.27 -21.93
CA ASN A 158 1.83 13.42 -21.79
C ASN A 158 1.55 13.78 -20.32
N GLY A 159 2.43 13.39 -19.39
CA GLY A 159 2.33 13.71 -17.96
C GLY A 159 1.34 12.86 -17.15
N GLY A 160 0.59 11.96 -17.79
CA GLY A 160 -0.27 10.98 -17.12
C GLY A 160 0.53 9.73 -16.75
N GLY A 161 1.34 9.84 -15.71
CA GLY A 161 2.16 8.75 -15.18
C GLY A 161 1.56 8.04 -13.97
N PHE A 162 2.36 7.17 -13.35
CA PHE A 162 2.03 6.56 -12.05
C PHE A 162 2.00 7.60 -10.92
N THR A 163 2.82 8.63 -11.08
CA THR A 163 3.06 9.75 -10.17
C THR A 163 3.13 11.06 -10.98
N PRO A 164 2.01 11.64 -11.44
CA PRO A 164 2.06 12.92 -12.15
C PRO A 164 2.76 14.01 -11.33
N GLU A 165 3.39 14.98 -11.97
CA GLU A 165 3.98 16.13 -11.26
C GLU A 165 2.91 16.89 -10.45
N GLY A 166 3.29 17.34 -9.27
CA GLY A 166 2.38 17.92 -8.28
C GLY A 166 1.57 16.90 -7.47
N SER A 167 1.63 15.60 -7.80
CA SER A 167 1.16 14.55 -6.89
C SER A 167 1.95 14.56 -5.58
N GLN A 168 1.35 14.00 -4.54
CA GLN A 168 2.01 13.84 -3.24
C GLN A 168 2.48 12.42 -3.07
N ILE A 169 3.65 12.26 -2.45
CA ILE A 169 4.25 10.95 -2.18
C ILE A 169 4.75 10.88 -0.74
N GLN A 170 4.48 9.76 -0.08
CA GLN A 170 5.03 9.44 1.24
C GLN A 170 5.58 8.01 1.21
N PHE A 171 6.76 7.80 1.81
CA PHE A 171 7.40 6.49 1.87
C PHE A 171 7.17 5.81 3.21
N PHE A 172 7.06 4.49 3.16
CA PHE A 172 6.77 3.64 4.31
C PHE A 172 7.58 2.35 4.26
N MET A 173 7.84 1.75 5.42
CA MET A 173 8.38 0.39 5.53
C MET A 173 7.33 -0.58 6.09
N SER A 174 7.49 -1.87 5.78
CA SER A 174 6.74 -2.92 6.50
C SER A 174 7.11 -2.91 7.97
N ALA A 175 6.12 -3.09 8.84
CA ALA A 175 6.38 -3.31 10.26
C ALA A 175 7.27 -4.56 10.44
N PRO A 176 8.33 -4.48 11.28
CA PRO A 176 9.24 -5.60 11.55
C PRO A 176 8.56 -6.75 12.30
N VAL A 177 7.71 -6.38 13.25
CA VAL A 177 6.97 -7.29 14.11
C VAL A 177 5.53 -6.86 14.04
N LEU A 178 4.62 -7.81 13.78
CA LEU A 178 3.20 -7.55 13.94
C LEU A 178 2.79 -7.97 15.34
N PRO A 179 2.30 -7.03 16.16
CA PRO A 179 1.74 -7.37 17.45
C PRO A 179 0.56 -8.33 17.25
N GLU A 180 0.50 -9.40 18.05
CA GLU A 180 -0.67 -10.29 18.10
C GLU A 180 -1.93 -9.41 18.32
N ASN A 181 -2.99 -9.63 17.52
CA ASN A 181 -4.26 -8.88 17.50
C ASN A 181 -4.28 -7.50 16.81
N THR A 182 -3.40 -7.23 15.84
CA THR A 182 -3.44 -5.97 15.05
C THR A 182 -4.52 -5.93 13.95
N THR A 183 -5.13 -7.07 13.61
CA THR A 183 -6.30 -7.11 12.73
C THR A 183 -7.53 -6.61 13.47
N GLU A 184 -8.30 -5.70 12.85
CA GLU A 184 -9.59 -5.23 13.37
C GLU A 184 -10.45 -6.42 13.87
N PRO A 185 -11.26 -6.23 14.94
CA PRO A 185 -12.08 -7.30 15.50
C PRO A 185 -12.88 -8.02 14.41
N PHE A 186 -12.94 -9.35 14.54
CA PHE A 186 -13.56 -10.25 13.59
C PHE A 186 -14.90 -9.69 13.08
N THR A 187 -14.91 -9.26 11.81
CA THR A 187 -16.12 -8.78 11.16
C THR A 187 -16.55 -9.85 10.16
N PRO A 188 -17.78 -10.41 10.26
CA PRO A 188 -18.34 -11.26 9.22
C PRO A 188 -18.26 -10.56 7.86
N GLY A 189 -17.91 -11.30 6.81
CA GLY A 189 -17.71 -10.78 5.47
C GLY A 189 -16.63 -11.52 4.68
N VAL A 190 -16.15 -10.87 3.63
CA VAL A 190 -15.13 -11.42 2.73
C VAL A 190 -13.78 -10.75 3.00
N VAL A 191 -12.72 -11.54 3.21
CA VAL A 191 -11.39 -11.01 3.50
C VAL A 191 -10.35 -11.61 2.56
N PHE A 192 -9.68 -10.75 1.80
CA PHE A 192 -8.52 -11.14 1.01
C PHE A 192 -7.28 -10.40 1.49
N GLY A 193 -6.11 -11.01 1.37
CA GLY A 193 -4.90 -10.39 1.85
C GLY A 193 -3.62 -10.98 1.31
N VAL A 194 -2.51 -10.43 1.76
CA VAL A 194 -1.17 -10.95 1.47
C VAL A 194 -0.68 -11.66 2.73
N ALA A 195 -0.21 -12.89 2.60
CA ALA A 195 0.50 -13.58 3.67
C ALA A 195 1.79 -12.82 3.99
N GLY A 196 2.24 -12.86 5.24
CA GLY A 196 3.62 -12.47 5.54
C GLY A 196 4.52 -13.68 5.69
N GLU A 197 5.81 -13.44 5.84
CA GLU A 197 6.76 -14.50 6.12
C GLU A 197 6.48 -15.09 7.49
N VAL A 198 5.87 -16.27 7.50
CA VAL A 198 5.63 -17.05 8.71
C VAL A 198 6.94 -17.76 9.05
N ALA A 199 7.70 -17.23 9.99
CA ALA A 199 9.00 -17.79 10.39
C ALA A 199 8.91 -19.24 10.89
N VAL A 200 7.74 -19.66 11.40
CA VAL A 200 7.41 -21.05 11.77
C VAL A 200 5.89 -21.20 11.64
N PRO A 201 5.35 -22.24 10.98
CA PRO A 201 3.93 -22.55 11.08
C PRO A 201 3.59 -22.80 12.55
N LYS A 202 3.05 -21.81 13.24
CA LYS A 202 2.39 -22.03 14.53
C LYS A 202 1.20 -22.91 14.18
N GLU A 203 1.14 -24.14 14.72
CA GLU A 203 -0.05 -24.98 14.56
C GLU A 203 -1.26 -24.11 14.93
N ALA A 204 -2.18 -23.95 13.97
CA ALA A 204 -3.34 -23.12 14.20
C ALA A 204 -4.09 -23.72 15.40
N GLU A 205 -4.24 -22.92 16.46
CA GLU A 205 -5.13 -23.26 17.57
C GLU A 205 -6.48 -23.63 16.93
N PRO A 206 -7.00 -24.85 17.16
CA PRO A 206 -8.26 -25.25 16.56
C PRO A 206 -9.33 -24.26 17.01
N VAL A 207 -9.91 -23.56 16.03
CA VAL A 207 -11.06 -22.71 16.29
C VAL A 207 -12.23 -23.64 16.55
N ASP A 208 -12.71 -23.67 17.79
CA ASP A 208 -13.92 -24.41 18.13
C ASP A 208 -15.13 -23.70 17.49
N GLY A 209 -15.63 -24.30 16.41
CA GLY A 209 -16.87 -23.89 15.76
C GLY A 209 -16.72 -23.41 14.31
N PHE A 210 -17.86 -23.31 13.64
CA PHE A 210 -17.96 -22.71 12.30
C PHE A 210 -18.24 -21.22 12.46
N VAL A 211 -17.37 -20.38 11.89
CA VAL A 211 -17.65 -18.95 11.83
C VAL A 211 -18.44 -18.64 10.57
N GLY A 212 -19.77 -18.64 10.70
CA GLY A 212 -20.68 -18.36 9.61
C GLY A 212 -20.49 -16.96 9.02
N GLN A 213 -20.83 -16.82 7.73
CA GLN A 213 -20.74 -15.55 6.99
C GLN A 213 -19.31 -15.01 6.88
N HIS A 214 -18.30 -15.88 6.89
CA HIS A 214 -16.91 -15.49 6.68
C HIS A 214 -16.26 -16.33 5.58
N PHE A 215 -15.66 -15.65 4.61
CA PHE A 215 -14.86 -16.29 3.56
C PHE A 215 -13.60 -15.47 3.33
N GLY A 216 -12.46 -16.13 3.09
CA GLY A 216 -11.25 -15.40 2.79
C GLY A 216 -10.11 -16.25 2.29
N ALA A 217 -9.11 -15.57 1.73
CA ALA A 217 -7.89 -16.20 1.24
C ALA A 217 -6.70 -15.25 1.29
N LEU A 218 -5.52 -15.81 1.46
CA LEU A 218 -4.26 -15.09 1.47
C LEU A 218 -3.42 -15.47 0.25
N SER A 219 -2.86 -14.47 -0.43
CA SER A 219 -1.85 -14.65 -1.47
C SER A 219 -0.46 -14.58 -0.84
N ASN A 220 0.47 -15.42 -1.29
CA ASN A 220 1.88 -15.34 -0.89
C ASN A 220 2.66 -14.19 -1.56
N SER A 221 2.03 -13.42 -2.45
CA SER A 221 2.73 -12.39 -3.24
C SER A 221 2.02 -11.03 -3.24
N ALA A 222 0.80 -10.99 -3.78
CA ALA A 222 0.00 -9.79 -3.91
C ALA A 222 -1.45 -10.14 -4.23
N ILE A 223 -2.34 -9.24 -3.88
CA ILE A 223 -3.73 -9.25 -4.35
C ILE A 223 -3.93 -8.13 -5.37
N TYR A 224 -4.71 -8.43 -6.40
CA TYR A 224 -5.10 -7.48 -7.44
C TYR A 224 -6.60 -7.26 -7.35
N LEU A 225 -7.00 -6.00 -7.26
CA LEU A 225 -8.39 -5.59 -7.12
C LEU A 225 -8.78 -4.82 -8.37
N SER A 226 -9.92 -5.16 -8.96
CA SER A 226 -10.48 -4.43 -10.09
C SER A 226 -11.96 -4.13 -9.89
N GLY A 227 -12.44 -2.98 -10.36
CA GLY A 227 -13.86 -2.64 -10.22
C GLY A 227 -14.20 -1.21 -10.60
N LYS A 228 -15.45 -0.99 -11.04
CA LYS A 228 -15.98 0.34 -11.43
C LYS A 228 -16.06 1.32 -10.24
N GLY A 229 -16.11 0.81 -9.01
CA GLY A 229 -16.13 1.61 -7.79
C GLY A 229 -14.76 2.05 -7.25
N LEU A 230 -13.65 1.71 -7.93
CA LEU A 230 -12.31 2.16 -7.53
C LEU A 230 -12.01 3.55 -8.10
N LEU A 231 -11.70 4.51 -7.22
CA LEU A 231 -11.34 5.86 -7.63
C LEU A 231 -9.96 5.88 -8.31
N GLY A 232 -9.88 6.54 -9.46
CA GLY A 232 -8.63 6.82 -10.18
C GLY A 232 -8.13 5.73 -11.11
N GLY A 233 -8.62 4.48 -11.03
CA GLY A 233 -8.27 3.42 -11.99
C GLY A 233 -9.09 2.14 -11.80
N LYS A 234 -9.28 1.39 -12.88
CA LYS A 234 -10.03 0.13 -12.89
C LYS A 234 -9.39 -0.96 -12.03
N GLU A 235 -8.11 -0.81 -11.67
CA GLU A 235 -7.27 -1.85 -11.08
C GLU A 235 -6.25 -1.27 -10.08
N THR A 236 -5.99 -2.00 -9.00
CA THR A 236 -4.95 -1.68 -8.00
C THR A 236 -4.31 -2.97 -7.46
N LYS A 237 -3.05 -2.86 -7.02
CA LYS A 237 -2.26 -3.95 -6.44
C LYS A 237 -1.97 -3.65 -4.98
N LEU A 238 -2.16 -4.64 -4.13
CA LEU A 238 -1.70 -4.60 -2.75
C LEU A 238 -0.73 -5.76 -2.52
N SER A 239 0.53 -5.42 -2.22
CA SER A 239 1.64 -6.36 -2.06
C SER A 239 2.32 -6.27 -0.69
N VAL A 240 1.77 -5.46 0.23
CA VAL A 240 2.31 -5.33 1.58
C VAL A 240 2.07 -6.63 2.34
N PRO A 241 3.10 -7.27 2.91
CA PRO A 241 2.94 -8.45 3.75
C PRO A 241 1.90 -8.24 4.85
N HIS A 242 1.14 -9.28 5.15
CA HIS A 242 0.05 -9.29 6.14
C HIS A 242 -1.11 -8.33 5.89
N SER A 243 -1.10 -7.53 4.83
CA SER A 243 -2.20 -6.61 4.52
C SER A 243 -3.51 -7.34 4.23
N ARG A 244 -4.63 -6.65 4.45
CA ARG A 244 -5.99 -7.17 4.33
C ARG A 244 -6.92 -6.18 3.64
N VAL A 245 -7.83 -6.70 2.84
CA VAL A 245 -8.94 -5.98 2.23
C VAL A 245 -10.22 -6.68 2.62
N TYR A 246 -11.11 -5.90 3.22
CA TYR A 246 -12.37 -6.36 3.77
C TYR A 246 -13.49 -5.92 2.82
N GLY A 247 -14.25 -6.87 2.32
CA GLY A 247 -15.56 -6.63 1.71
C GLY A 247 -16.64 -6.85 2.77
N ARG A 248 -17.41 -5.81 3.06
CA ARG A 248 -18.65 -5.96 3.84
C ARG A 248 -19.76 -6.36 2.89
N GLU A 249 -20.57 -7.35 3.28
CA GLU A 249 -21.92 -7.43 2.75
C GLU A 249 -22.72 -6.22 3.23
N PRO A 250 -23.58 -5.62 2.39
CA PRO A 250 -24.52 -4.63 2.87
C PRO A 250 -25.38 -5.27 3.97
N GLU A 251 -25.54 -4.59 5.10
CA GLU A 251 -26.45 -5.03 6.16
C GLU A 251 -27.84 -5.24 5.54
N VAL A 252 -28.23 -6.50 5.36
CA VAL A 252 -29.62 -6.84 5.04
C VAL A 252 -30.42 -6.45 6.27
N LYS A 253 -31.10 -5.30 6.21
CA LYS A 253 -32.16 -4.98 7.17
C LYS A 253 -33.15 -6.13 7.11
N MET A 254 -33.16 -6.99 8.12
CA MET A 254 -34.19 -8.01 8.28
C MET A 254 -35.55 -7.32 8.43
N GLY A 255 -36.22 -7.16 7.30
CA GLY A 255 -37.54 -6.57 7.18
C GLY A 255 -38.27 -7.25 6.03
N ALA A 256 -39.15 -8.17 6.41
CA ALA A 256 -40.15 -8.86 5.60
C ALA A 256 -39.64 -9.86 4.55
N PHE A 257 -40.25 -11.04 4.61
CA PHE A 257 -40.19 -12.13 3.64
C PHE A 257 -40.37 -11.62 2.21
N GLU A 258 -39.37 -11.79 1.35
CA GLU A 258 -39.57 -11.87 -0.10
C GLU A 258 -38.37 -12.56 -0.76
N SER A 259 -38.64 -13.28 -1.84
CA SER A 259 -37.84 -14.35 -2.44
C SER A 259 -36.38 -14.01 -2.74
N PHE A 260 -35.48 -14.95 -2.43
CA PHE A 260 -34.07 -14.95 -2.82
C PHE A 260 -33.89 -14.92 -4.34
N ALA A 261 -33.63 -13.74 -4.88
CA ALA A 261 -32.94 -13.56 -6.16
C ALA A 261 -31.60 -12.88 -5.85
N TYR A 262 -30.51 -13.67 -5.92
CA TYR A 262 -29.15 -13.17 -5.77
C TYR A 262 -28.83 -12.25 -6.96
N GLY A 263 -28.98 -10.94 -6.76
CA GLY A 263 -28.52 -9.90 -7.67
C GLY A 263 -27.06 -9.56 -7.39
N LEU A 264 -26.14 -10.31 -8.01
CA LEU A 264 -24.72 -9.96 -8.10
C LEU A 264 -24.55 -8.85 -9.16
N ALA A 265 -25.14 -7.68 -8.92
CA ALA A 265 -24.94 -6.50 -9.75
C ALA A 265 -23.93 -5.58 -9.07
N ASP A 266 -22.85 -5.26 -9.80
CA ASP A 266 -21.69 -4.45 -9.39
C ASP A 266 -20.62 -5.09 -8.48
N ALA A 267 -20.37 -6.40 -8.61
CA ALA A 267 -19.17 -6.99 -8.02
C ALA A 267 -17.91 -6.63 -8.83
N GLY A 268 -16.99 -5.88 -8.22
CA GLY A 268 -15.60 -5.83 -8.66
C GLY A 268 -14.95 -7.21 -8.58
N THR A 269 -14.02 -7.50 -9.48
CA THR A 269 -13.30 -8.78 -9.52
C THR A 269 -12.04 -8.70 -8.68
N ILE A 270 -11.87 -9.64 -7.75
CA ILE A 270 -10.66 -9.82 -6.94
C ILE A 270 -9.87 -11.00 -7.50
N VAL A 271 -8.61 -10.79 -7.84
CA VAL A 271 -7.71 -11.83 -8.37
C VAL A 271 -6.55 -12.04 -7.41
N LEU A 272 -6.32 -13.30 -7.03
CA LEU A 272 -5.22 -13.73 -6.17
C LEU A 272 -4.09 -14.31 -7.03
N ALA A 273 -2.90 -13.74 -6.94
CA ALA A 273 -1.72 -14.28 -7.62
C ALA A 273 -1.00 -15.29 -6.71
N GLY A 274 -0.83 -16.52 -7.18
CA GLY A 274 0.05 -17.52 -6.57
C GLY A 274 1.15 -17.90 -7.56
N LEU A 275 2.40 -17.94 -7.12
CA LEU A 275 3.47 -18.58 -7.88
C LEU A 275 3.20 -20.09 -7.87
N LYS A 276 3.01 -20.69 -9.06
CA LYS A 276 3.08 -22.13 -9.21
C LYS A 276 4.53 -22.57 -8.95
N HIS A 277 4.71 -23.49 -8.01
CA HIS A 277 5.95 -24.23 -7.82
C HIS A 277 6.23 -25.15 -9.01
#